data_AF-A0A934HCQ0-F1
#
_entry.id   AF-A0A934HCQ0-F1
#
_cell.length_a   1.000
_cell.length_b   1.000
_cell.length_c   1.000
_cell.angle_alpha   90.00
_cell.angle_beta   90.00
_cell.angle_gamma   90.00
#
_symmetry.space_group_name_H-M   'P 1'
#
loop_
_entity.id
_entity.type
_entity.pdbx_description
1 polymer ?
#
loop_
_entity_poly.entity_id
_entity_poly.type
_entity_poly.pdbx_seq_one_letter_code
_entity_poly.pdbx_strand_id
1 'polypeptide(L)'
;MKRTLIILAALGGVLALWFTMYQLAAAFNPSPLGPQPNLRGTSEVPTSTPVVVRLNYDDLVEQVIPVTGTTIAVEWGDLGQGLIEAGAIDLEKFETQYGGLSAEQREILQGDNLQQITFTPDNIQFWTNVLWSLGLTQQSKVLSAGPMMKNSEQTPLGNYASTG
;
A
#
# COMPACT_ATOMS: atom_id res chain seq x y z
N MET A 1 30.87 47.72 -36.36
CA MET A 1 31.29 47.67 -34.94
C MET A 1 30.14 47.78 -33.92
N LYS A 2 29.09 48.60 -34.12
CA LYS A 2 28.01 48.75 -33.11
C LYS A 2 27.09 47.52 -32.94
N ARG A 3 26.87 46.72 -33.99
CA ARG A 3 25.98 45.53 -33.94
C ARG A 3 26.59 44.33 -33.19
N THR A 4 27.90 44.14 -33.28
CA THR A 4 28.61 43.09 -32.51
C THR A 4 28.67 43.39 -31.01
N LEU A 5 28.68 44.67 -30.63
CA LEU A 5 28.69 45.09 -29.21
C LEU A 5 27.35 44.80 -28.50
N ILE A 6 26.23 44.95 -29.21
CA ILE A 6 24.87 44.70 -28.68
C ILE A 6 24.63 43.19 -28.47
N ILE A 7 25.14 42.35 -29.39
CA ILE A 7 25.02 40.89 -29.27
C ILE A 7 25.83 40.37 -28.08
N LEU A 8 27.03 40.91 -27.82
CA LEU A 8 27.82 40.55 -26.65
C LEU A 8 27.13 40.94 -25.33
N ALA A 9 26.50 42.11 -25.28
CA ALA A 9 25.77 42.57 -24.10
C ALA A 9 24.51 41.71 -23.82
N ALA A 10 23.78 41.32 -24.88
CA ALA A 10 22.63 40.43 -24.76
C ALA A 10 23.05 39.02 -24.30
N LEU A 11 24.17 38.50 -24.79
CA LEU A 11 24.71 37.19 -24.36
C LEU A 11 25.10 37.21 -22.87
N GLY A 12 25.71 38.30 -22.41
CA GLY A 12 26.06 38.49 -20.99
C GLY A 12 24.83 38.52 -20.09
N GLY A 13 23.74 39.17 -20.54
CA GLY A 13 22.47 39.21 -19.80
C GLY A 13 21.83 37.82 -19.67
N VAL A 14 21.82 37.02 -20.74
CA VAL A 14 21.27 35.66 -20.72
C VAL A 14 22.10 34.72 -19.84
N LEU A 15 23.43 34.83 -19.87
CA LEU A 15 24.32 34.05 -19.02
C LEU A 15 24.17 34.41 -17.53
N ALA A 16 24.02 35.70 -17.22
CA ALA A 16 23.75 36.14 -15.85
C ALA A 16 22.42 35.60 -15.34
N LEU A 17 21.37 35.64 -16.18
CA LEU A 17 20.04 35.14 -15.83
C LEU A 17 20.05 33.62 -15.61
N TRP A 18 20.76 32.88 -16.48
CA TRP A 18 20.94 31.43 -16.35
C TRP A 18 21.71 31.07 -15.09
N PHE A 19 22.79 31.82 -14.77
CA PHE A 19 23.56 31.62 -13.55
C PHE A 19 22.73 31.92 -12.29
N THR A 20 21.93 32.99 -12.28
CA THR A 20 21.04 33.27 -11.14
C THR A 20 19.94 32.23 -10.96
N MET A 21 19.37 31.71 -12.06
CA MET A 21 18.40 30.61 -12.01
C MET A 21 19.02 29.31 -11.50
N TYR A 22 20.28 29.03 -11.88
CA TYR A 22 21.03 27.88 -11.40
C TYR A 22 21.29 27.97 -9.90
N GLN A 23 21.72 29.13 -9.40
CA GLN A 23 21.94 29.34 -7.97
C GLN A 23 20.64 29.23 -7.15
N LEU A 24 19.52 29.71 -7.70
CA LEU A 24 18.21 29.60 -7.06
C LEU A 24 17.72 28.14 -7.03
N ALA A 25 17.89 27.39 -8.13
CA ALA A 25 17.55 25.97 -8.18
C ALA A 25 18.41 25.13 -7.22
N ALA A 26 19.71 25.44 -7.09
CA ALA A 26 20.59 24.79 -6.14
C ALA A 26 20.18 25.03 -4.66
N ALA A 27 19.59 26.19 -4.35
CA ALA A 27 19.07 26.48 -3.01
C ALA A 27 17.78 25.70 -2.66
N PHE A 28 17.06 25.21 -3.66
CA PHE A 28 15.86 24.37 -3.49
C PHE A 28 16.12 22.88 -3.68
N ASN A 29 17.36 22.48 -4.00
CA ASN A 29 17.72 21.08 -4.06
C ASN A 29 17.90 20.59 -2.63
N PRO A 30 16.98 19.78 -2.06
CA PRO A 30 17.18 19.25 -0.72
C PRO A 30 18.50 18.49 -0.72
N SER A 31 19.36 18.77 0.26
CA SER A 31 20.57 17.97 0.45
C SER A 31 20.18 16.49 0.37
N PRO A 32 20.92 15.64 -0.37
CA PRO A 32 20.70 14.21 -0.26
C PRO A 32 20.72 13.88 1.23
N LEU A 33 19.74 13.09 1.67
CA LEU A 33 19.68 12.65 3.06
C LEU A 33 21.11 12.22 3.44
N GLY A 34 21.75 13.00 4.30
CA GLY A 34 23.08 12.67 4.78
C GLY A 34 23.03 11.25 5.34
N PRO A 35 24.15 10.52 5.37
CA PRO A 35 24.16 9.20 5.99
C PRO A 35 23.45 9.30 7.34
N GLN A 36 22.31 8.62 7.46
CA GLN A 36 21.59 8.61 8.72
C GLN A 36 22.61 8.12 9.75
N PRO A 37 22.75 8.82 10.89
CA PRO A 37 23.59 8.30 11.95
C PRO A 37 23.10 6.90 12.20
N ASN A 38 23.97 5.91 12.03
CA ASN A 38 23.67 4.57 12.48
C ASN A 38 23.22 4.73 13.93
N LEU A 39 21.94 4.48 14.22
CA LEU A 39 21.45 4.37 15.59
C LEU A 39 21.93 3.05 16.19
N ARG A 40 23.18 2.68 15.91
CA ARG A 40 23.96 1.81 16.76
C ARG A 40 24.32 2.68 17.94
N GLY A 41 23.36 2.78 18.88
CA GLY A 41 23.57 3.45 20.14
C GLY A 41 24.93 3.03 20.67
N THR A 42 25.77 4.01 20.95
CA THR A 42 26.81 3.82 21.94
C THR A 42 26.07 3.34 23.18
N SER A 43 26.25 2.07 23.56
CA SER A 43 25.80 1.56 24.85
C SER A 43 26.56 2.29 25.95
N GLU A 44 26.16 3.53 26.23
CA GLU A 44 26.26 4.05 27.57
C GLU A 44 25.14 3.35 28.32
N VAL A 45 25.50 2.45 29.23
CA VAL A 45 24.56 1.80 30.14
C VAL A 45 24.08 2.90 31.10
N PRO A 46 22.82 3.40 31.00
CA PRO A 46 22.30 4.18 32.10
C PRO A 46 22.06 3.19 33.24
N THR A 47 22.64 3.44 34.41
CA THR A 47 22.19 2.82 35.66
C THR A 47 20.80 3.38 35.99
N SER A 48 19.80 2.95 35.23
CA SER A 48 18.41 2.96 35.61
C SER A 48 18.02 1.50 35.73
N THR A 49 17.62 1.07 36.92
CA THR A 49 16.97 -0.23 37.12
C THR A 49 15.95 -0.42 36.00
N PRO A 50 16.10 -1.41 35.12
CA PRO A 50 15.16 -1.58 34.03
C PRO A 50 13.82 -1.96 34.67
N VAL A 51 12.82 -1.08 34.57
CA VAL A 51 11.44 -1.53 34.65
C VAL A 51 11.27 -2.38 33.40
N VAL A 52 11.51 -3.68 33.56
CA VAL A 52 11.30 -4.65 32.49
C VAL A 52 9.80 -4.77 32.32
N VAL A 53 9.20 -3.85 31.57
CA VAL A 53 7.87 -4.10 30.99
C VAL A 53 8.11 -5.20 29.95
N ARG A 54 7.96 -6.45 30.38
CA ARG A 54 7.92 -7.58 29.47
C ARG A 54 6.59 -7.47 28.73
N LEU A 55 6.59 -6.78 27.61
CA LEU A 55 5.48 -6.83 26.66
C LEU A 55 5.41 -8.27 26.15
N ASN A 56 4.45 -9.02 26.65
CA ASN A 56 4.11 -10.30 26.08
C ASN A 56 3.39 -10.03 24.75
N TYR A 57 3.81 -10.74 23.70
CA TYR A 57 3.19 -10.62 22.39
C TYR A 57 1.69 -10.95 22.46
N ASP A 58 1.32 -11.94 23.27
CA ASP A 58 -0.07 -12.35 23.44
C ASP A 58 -0.92 -11.23 24.08
N ASP A 59 -0.40 -10.58 25.13
CA ASP A 59 -1.06 -9.46 25.80
C ASP A 59 -1.26 -8.23 24.87
N LEU A 60 -0.40 -8.07 23.86
CA LEU A 60 -0.54 -7.03 22.85
C LEU A 60 -1.54 -7.42 21.77
N VAL A 61 -1.51 -8.67 21.32
CA VAL A 61 -2.45 -9.22 20.34
C VAL A 61 -3.88 -9.10 20.84
N GLU A 62 -4.15 -9.41 22.11
CA GLU A 62 -5.48 -9.29 22.70
C GLU A 62 -6.02 -7.84 22.71
N GLN A 63 -5.14 -6.84 22.74
CA GLN A 63 -5.56 -5.42 22.69
C GLN A 63 -5.99 -4.97 21.29
N VAL A 64 -5.51 -5.63 20.23
CA VAL A 64 -5.72 -5.20 18.83
C VAL A 64 -6.54 -6.18 18.00
N ILE A 65 -6.56 -7.46 18.38
CA ILE A 65 -7.30 -8.52 17.71
C ILE A 65 -8.33 -9.06 18.71
N PRO A 66 -9.62 -8.72 18.55
CA PRO A 66 -10.68 -9.28 19.39
C PRO A 66 -10.73 -10.80 19.20
N VAL A 67 -10.50 -11.56 20.27
CA VAL A 67 -10.50 -13.04 20.24
C VAL A 67 -11.83 -13.62 19.77
N THR A 68 -12.95 -12.93 20.06
CA THR A 68 -14.29 -13.31 19.61
C THR A 68 -14.59 -12.94 18.15
N GLY A 69 -13.67 -12.23 17.49
CA GLY A 69 -13.89 -11.66 16.17
C GLY A 69 -14.62 -10.31 16.18
N THR A 70 -14.92 -9.81 14.99
CA THR A 70 -15.65 -8.56 14.75
C THR A 70 -16.71 -8.77 13.69
N THR A 71 -17.94 -8.34 13.99
CA THR A 71 -19.05 -8.36 13.04
C THR A 71 -19.26 -6.97 12.45
N ILE A 72 -19.40 -6.90 11.14
CA ILE A 72 -19.79 -5.69 10.42
C ILE A 72 -21.10 -5.93 9.69
N ALA A 73 -21.94 -4.89 9.64
CA ALA A 73 -23.09 -4.86 8.75
C ALA A 73 -22.62 -4.52 7.33
N VAL A 74 -22.98 -5.34 6.35
CA VAL A 74 -22.61 -5.17 4.96
C VAL A 74 -23.60 -5.88 4.06
N GLU A 75 -24.06 -5.21 3.02
CA GLU A 75 -24.86 -5.83 1.98
C GLU A 75 -23.92 -6.57 1.01
N TRP A 76 -23.66 -7.85 1.30
CA TRP A 76 -22.76 -8.66 0.47
C TRP A 76 -23.44 -9.13 -0.83
N GLY A 77 -24.74 -9.38 -0.80
CA GLY A 77 -25.51 -9.73 -1.99
C GLY A 77 -24.94 -10.94 -2.73
N ASP A 78 -24.89 -10.85 -4.06
CA ASP A 78 -24.37 -11.85 -4.99
C ASP A 78 -22.88 -11.68 -5.32
N LEU A 79 -22.13 -10.87 -4.55
CA LEU A 79 -20.72 -10.56 -4.83
C LEU A 79 -19.86 -11.82 -4.99
N GLY A 80 -20.08 -12.84 -4.16
CA GLY A 80 -19.37 -14.12 -4.27
C GLY A 80 -19.54 -14.79 -5.64
N GLN A 81 -20.78 -14.79 -6.16
CA GLN A 81 -21.09 -15.35 -7.47
C GLN A 81 -20.40 -14.53 -8.56
N GLY A 82 -20.43 -13.20 -8.46
CA GLY A 82 -19.73 -12.31 -9.37
C GLY A 82 -18.21 -12.53 -9.42
N LEU A 83 -17.58 -12.89 -8.30
CA LEU A 83 -16.15 -13.23 -8.26
C LEU A 83 -15.84 -14.55 -8.97
N ILE A 84 -16.76 -15.53 -8.91
CA ILE A 84 -16.65 -16.79 -9.63
C ILE A 84 -16.84 -16.55 -11.13
N GLU A 85 -17.87 -15.80 -11.51
CA GLU A 85 -18.17 -15.45 -12.90
C GLU A 85 -17.03 -14.66 -13.57
N ALA A 86 -16.41 -13.74 -12.83
CA ALA A 86 -15.23 -12.99 -13.29
C ALA A 86 -13.96 -13.85 -13.39
N GLY A 87 -13.99 -15.11 -12.92
CA GLY A 87 -12.83 -16.00 -12.90
C GLY A 87 -11.77 -15.65 -11.85
N ALA A 88 -12.05 -14.69 -10.95
CA ALA A 88 -11.15 -14.35 -9.86
C ALA A 88 -11.14 -15.43 -8.78
N ILE A 89 -12.26 -16.13 -8.60
CA ILE A 89 -12.35 -17.35 -7.79
C ILE A 89 -12.63 -18.53 -8.72
N ASP A 90 -11.66 -19.43 -8.84
CA ASP A 90 -11.87 -20.77 -9.37
C ASP A 90 -12.47 -21.63 -8.25
N LEU A 91 -13.79 -21.86 -8.32
CA LEU A 91 -14.53 -22.50 -7.23
C LEU A 91 -13.95 -23.86 -6.86
N GLU A 92 -13.62 -24.71 -7.85
CA GLU A 92 -13.10 -26.07 -7.60
C GLU A 92 -11.75 -26.03 -6.86
N LYS A 93 -10.85 -25.14 -7.30
CA LYS A 93 -9.56 -24.95 -6.60
C LYS A 93 -9.76 -24.37 -5.22
N PHE A 94 -10.71 -23.44 -5.05
CA PHE A 94 -11.03 -22.84 -3.77
C PHE A 94 -11.55 -23.91 -2.80
N GLU A 95 -12.54 -24.72 -3.19
CA GLU A 95 -13.06 -25.80 -2.34
C GLU A 95 -11.94 -26.78 -1.95
N THR A 96 -11.10 -27.18 -2.92
CA THR A 96 -9.99 -28.10 -2.68
C THR A 96 -8.99 -27.55 -1.66
N GLN A 97 -8.66 -26.25 -1.74
CA GLN A 97 -7.74 -25.58 -0.82
C GLN A 97 -8.20 -25.64 0.64
N TYR A 98 -9.52 -25.61 0.88
CA TYR A 98 -10.09 -25.67 2.23
C TYR A 98 -10.51 -27.07 2.66
N GLY A 99 -10.33 -28.10 1.82
CA GLY A 99 -10.81 -29.46 2.11
C GLY A 99 -12.33 -29.58 2.05
N GLY A 100 -12.98 -28.71 1.27
CA GLY A 100 -14.42 -28.52 1.21
C GLY A 100 -14.87 -27.22 1.86
N LEU A 101 -15.95 -26.62 1.33
CA LEU A 101 -16.52 -25.41 1.90
C LEU A 101 -17.53 -25.73 3.02
N SER A 102 -17.45 -24.97 4.10
CA SER A 102 -18.51 -24.93 5.12
C SER A 102 -19.81 -24.37 4.52
N ALA A 103 -20.93 -24.57 5.23
CA ALA A 103 -22.21 -23.98 4.80
C ALA A 103 -22.14 -22.44 4.72
N GLU A 104 -21.45 -21.81 5.68
CA GLU A 104 -21.23 -20.36 5.70
C GLU A 104 -20.36 -19.91 4.51
N GLN A 105 -19.27 -20.61 4.23
CA GLN A 105 -18.39 -20.29 3.10
C GLN A 105 -19.12 -20.45 1.76
N ARG A 106 -19.99 -21.45 1.65
CA ARG A 106 -20.83 -21.63 0.46
C ARG A 106 -21.84 -20.49 0.33
N GLU A 107 -22.47 -20.06 1.43
CA GLU A 107 -23.36 -18.90 1.42
C GLU A 107 -22.63 -17.62 1.00
N ILE A 108 -21.39 -17.42 1.45
CA ILE A 108 -20.57 -16.26 1.07
C ILE A 108 -20.25 -16.27 -0.44
N LEU A 109 -19.98 -17.45 -1.02
CA LEU A 109 -19.57 -17.57 -2.42
C LEU A 109 -20.72 -17.74 -3.41
N GLN A 110 -21.84 -18.31 -2.98
CA GLN A 110 -22.94 -18.73 -3.86
C GLN A 110 -24.31 -18.23 -3.41
N GLY A 111 -24.43 -17.62 -2.23
CA GLY A 111 -25.66 -17.00 -1.74
C GLY A 111 -25.86 -15.59 -2.28
N ASP A 112 -26.96 -14.96 -1.85
CA ASP A 112 -27.39 -13.63 -2.28
C ASP A 112 -27.96 -12.74 -1.15
N ASN A 113 -28.01 -13.24 0.10
CA ASN A 113 -28.70 -12.57 1.21
C ASN A 113 -27.82 -12.40 2.47
N LEU A 114 -26.51 -12.30 2.31
CA LEU A 114 -25.60 -12.07 3.42
C LEU A 114 -25.56 -10.57 3.77
N GLN A 115 -26.13 -10.21 4.93
CA GLN A 115 -26.27 -8.81 5.40
C GLN A 115 -25.26 -8.41 6.47
N GLN A 116 -24.47 -9.37 6.94
CA GLN A 116 -23.39 -9.13 7.90
C GLN A 116 -22.28 -10.13 7.68
N ILE A 117 -21.05 -9.70 7.98
CA ILE A 117 -19.87 -10.56 7.95
C ILE A 117 -19.28 -10.57 9.35
N THR A 118 -18.97 -11.76 9.85
CA THR A 118 -18.21 -11.93 11.08
C THR A 118 -16.81 -12.43 10.74
N PHE A 119 -15.80 -11.61 11.04
CA PHE A 119 -14.40 -12.00 10.92
C PHE A 119 -13.95 -12.60 12.24
N THR A 120 -13.50 -13.84 12.22
CA THR A 120 -12.93 -14.56 13.37
C THR A 120 -11.51 -15.03 13.02
N PRO A 121 -10.67 -15.35 14.03
CA PRO A 121 -9.36 -15.94 13.76
C PRO A 121 -9.42 -17.20 12.88
N ASP A 122 -10.48 -18.00 13.00
CA ASP A 122 -10.63 -19.26 12.26
C ASP A 122 -10.98 -19.05 10.78
N ASN A 123 -11.72 -17.99 10.44
CA ASN A 123 -12.18 -17.74 9.07
C ASN A 123 -11.41 -16.63 8.35
N ILE A 124 -10.45 -15.98 9.02
CA ILE A 124 -9.76 -14.81 8.45
C ILE A 124 -9.00 -15.13 7.17
N GLN A 125 -8.43 -16.34 7.06
CA GLN A 125 -7.71 -16.76 5.87
C GLN A 125 -8.66 -16.93 4.67
N PHE A 126 -9.90 -17.40 4.91
CA PHE A 126 -10.94 -17.48 3.90
C PHE A 126 -11.33 -16.08 3.42
N TRP A 127 -11.66 -15.19 4.35
CA TRP A 127 -12.03 -13.81 4.02
C TRP A 127 -10.92 -13.05 3.31
N THR A 128 -9.66 -13.27 3.71
CA THR A 128 -8.51 -12.66 3.03
C THR A 128 -8.47 -13.05 1.56
N ASN A 129 -8.65 -14.34 1.25
CA ASN A 129 -8.64 -14.82 -0.13
C ASN A 129 -9.86 -14.30 -0.94
N VAL A 130 -11.04 -14.23 -0.32
CA VAL A 130 -12.24 -13.66 -0.95
C VAL A 130 -12.06 -12.17 -1.26
N LEU A 131 -11.63 -11.39 -0.27
CA LEU A 131 -11.45 -9.93 -0.41
C LEU A 131 -10.28 -9.58 -1.33
N TRP A 132 -9.24 -10.42 -1.37
CA TRP A 132 -8.18 -10.26 -2.36
C TRP A 132 -8.71 -10.51 -3.78
N SER A 133 -9.50 -11.57 -3.97
CA SER A 133 -10.15 -11.85 -5.26
C SER A 133 -11.03 -10.69 -5.71
N LEU A 134 -11.77 -10.05 -4.78
CA LEU A 134 -12.49 -8.80 -5.04
C LEU A 134 -11.53 -7.69 -5.48
N GLY A 135 -10.41 -7.50 -4.81
CA GLY A 135 -9.38 -6.54 -5.21
C GLY A 135 -8.87 -6.74 -6.65
N LEU A 136 -8.79 -7.99 -7.12
CA LEU A 136 -8.34 -8.32 -8.49
C LEU A 136 -9.38 -7.93 -9.56
N THR A 137 -10.67 -7.99 -9.24
CA THR A 137 -11.76 -7.65 -10.18
C THR A 137 -12.13 -6.17 -10.16
N GLN A 138 -11.70 -5.44 -9.13
CA GLN A 138 -12.07 -4.04 -8.95
C GLN A 138 -11.45 -3.14 -10.03
N GLN A 139 -12.32 -2.61 -10.89
CA GLN A 139 -11.93 -1.63 -11.89
C GLN A 139 -12.28 -0.22 -11.43
N SER A 140 -11.27 0.65 -11.32
CA SER A 140 -11.48 2.04 -10.93
C SER A 140 -10.68 2.99 -11.81
N LYS A 141 -11.16 4.24 -11.94
CA LYS A 141 -10.47 5.28 -12.71
C LYS A 141 -9.06 5.57 -12.20
N VAL A 142 -8.79 5.38 -10.91
CA VAL A 142 -7.44 5.57 -10.37
C VAL A 142 -6.48 4.47 -10.85
N LEU A 143 -6.96 3.24 -11.04
CA LEU A 143 -6.15 2.15 -11.57
C LEU A 143 -5.89 2.26 -13.08
N SER A 144 -6.75 2.97 -13.83
CA SER A 144 -6.57 3.12 -15.28
C SER A 144 -5.99 4.48 -15.72
N ALA A 145 -6.25 5.55 -14.96
CA ALA A 145 -5.86 6.91 -15.32
C ALA A 145 -5.20 7.70 -14.15
N GLY A 146 -4.95 7.04 -13.03
CA GLY A 146 -4.29 7.66 -11.88
C GLY A 146 -2.79 7.91 -12.08
N PRO A 147 -2.14 8.58 -11.12
CA PRO A 147 -0.72 8.90 -11.18
C PRO A 147 0.20 7.69 -11.40
N MET A 148 -0.15 6.52 -10.85
CA MET A 148 0.57 5.27 -11.05
C MET A 148 0.68 4.90 -12.55
N MET A 149 -0.44 4.96 -13.28
CA MET A 149 -0.47 4.69 -14.72
C MET A 149 0.23 5.79 -15.53
N LYS A 150 0.13 7.05 -15.11
CA LYS A 150 0.83 8.16 -15.77
C LYS A 150 2.35 8.07 -15.66
N ASN A 151 2.84 7.47 -14.57
CA ASN A 151 4.27 7.33 -14.28
C ASN A 151 4.81 5.93 -14.63
N SER A 152 4.04 5.08 -15.32
CA SER A 152 4.43 3.68 -15.58
C SER A 152 5.70 3.55 -16.44
N GLU A 153 6.03 4.59 -17.23
CA GLU A 153 7.27 4.65 -18.00
C GLU A 153 8.52 4.83 -17.11
N GLN A 154 8.35 5.44 -15.93
CA GLN A 154 9.43 5.77 -15.00
C GLN A 154 9.56 4.75 -13.86
N THR A 155 8.46 4.11 -13.48
CA THR A 155 8.42 3.10 -12.42
C THR A 155 7.56 1.93 -12.89
N PRO A 156 8.13 0.71 -13.00
CA PRO A 156 7.37 -0.49 -13.35
C PRO A 156 6.17 -0.69 -12.41
N LEU A 157 5.03 -1.13 -12.95
CA LEU A 157 3.79 -1.27 -12.19
C LEU A 157 3.92 -2.22 -10.99
N GLY A 158 4.73 -3.28 -11.08
CA GLY A 158 4.99 -4.21 -9.97
C GLY A 158 5.64 -3.54 -8.75
N ASN A 159 6.47 -2.52 -8.97
CA ASN A 159 7.19 -1.82 -7.90
C ASN A 159 6.29 -0.91 -7.04
N TYR A 160 5.02 -0.73 -7.40
CA TYR A 160 4.04 -0.04 -6.55
C TYR A 160 3.40 -0.96 -5.52
N ALA A 161 3.43 -2.28 -5.75
CA ALA A 161 2.96 -3.24 -4.77
C ALA A 161 4.07 -3.53 -3.76
N SER A 162 3.75 -3.50 -2.47
CA SER A 162 4.70 -3.82 -1.39
C SER A 162 5.22 -5.26 -1.44
N THR A 163 4.66 -6.10 -2.29
CA THR A 163 5.03 -7.51 -2.48
C THR A 163 5.98 -7.74 -3.66
N GLY A 164 6.29 -6.70 -4.46
CA GLY A 164 7.16 -6.80 -5.65
C GLY A 164 6.45 -7.28 -6.91
#